data_AF-X6NZX1-F1
#
_entry.id   AF-X6NZX1-F1
#
_cell.length_a   1.000
_cell.length_b   1.000
_cell.length_c   1.000
_cell.angle_alpha   90.00
_cell.angle_beta   90.00
_cell.angle_gamma   90.00
#
_symmetry.space_group_name_H-M   'P 1'
#
loop_
_entity.id
_entity.type
_entity.pdbx_description
1 polymer ?
#
loop_
_entity_poly.entity_id
_entity_poly.type
_entity_poly.pdbx_seq_one_letter_code
_entity_poly.pdbx_strand_id
1 'polypeptide(L)'
;MDEELNLGNFVAENVEIYKNIVVNKSNQKRLMLKDIPSNWTLQRFLEELKDKDSNFAEAKSVTLYLNSHELNDKSKTLAQLGFKDNSMISTVWHVLGGTSIQRQYPKDLTTWPKNIIPVKDGCFSHTYELVEGYYNAKISCCGTVTSAETAYNMLKNEINNRRPSVLKCQFSTSCGKSLSFSDFAWLAQLTPEENKDLMAKYEQSTNKETEISPLAKELLRNSKTATISGIANVPTLRLCLNTQCRAMIQWTERCKHVKCPDCKGEFCMICLVQWKPEHSNVVCTVVPN
;
A
#
# COMPACT_ATOMS: atom_id res chain seq x y z
N MET A 1 21.16 0.98 17.98
CA MET A 1 22.06 2.09 18.37
C MET A 1 21.16 3.30 18.46
N ASP A 2 20.68 3.53 19.66
CA ASP A 2 19.73 4.61 19.96
C ASP A 2 20.53 5.91 20.09
N GLU A 3 19.97 6.99 19.56
CA GLU A 3 20.59 8.30 19.56
C GLU A 3 19.97 9.08 20.73
N GLU A 4 20.78 9.38 21.74
CA GLU A 4 20.34 10.07 22.96
C GLU A 4 20.68 11.55 22.88
N LEU A 5 19.71 12.42 23.17
CA LEU A 5 19.90 13.87 23.10
C LEU A 5 19.25 14.56 24.31
N ASN A 6 19.98 15.52 24.89
CA ASN A 6 19.65 16.21 26.14
C ASN A 6 19.32 17.68 25.85
N LEU A 7 18.16 18.16 26.29
CA LEU A 7 17.67 19.52 26.02
C LEU A 7 17.98 20.42 27.22
N GLY A 8 18.88 21.38 27.04
CA GLY A 8 19.41 22.22 28.12
C GLY A 8 18.34 22.93 28.98
N ASN A 9 18.63 23.05 30.28
CA ASN A 9 17.78 23.60 31.32
C ASN A 9 17.44 25.09 31.10
N PHE A 10 16.25 25.39 30.55
CA PHE A 10 15.62 26.71 30.69
C PHE A 10 14.43 26.56 31.65
N VAL A 11 14.64 26.85 32.93
CA VAL A 11 13.62 26.68 33.98
C VAL A 11 12.90 28.01 34.19
N ALA A 12 11.71 28.13 33.61
CA ALA A 12 10.64 28.93 34.21
C ALA A 12 10.02 28.10 35.34
N GLU A 13 9.68 28.74 36.45
CA GLU A 13 9.23 28.07 37.68
C GLU A 13 8.04 27.10 37.44
N ASN A 14 8.18 25.86 37.92
CA ASN A 14 7.19 24.78 37.99
C ASN A 14 6.64 24.19 36.68
N VAL A 15 7.41 24.17 35.59
CA VAL A 15 7.03 23.38 34.40
C VAL A 15 7.42 21.91 34.60
N GLU A 16 6.46 20.99 34.51
CA GLU A 16 6.74 19.54 34.50
C GLU A 16 7.59 19.17 33.28
N ILE A 17 8.63 18.38 33.49
CA ILE A 17 9.57 17.97 32.44
C ILE A 17 9.37 16.48 32.17
N TYR A 18 9.03 16.13 30.93
CA TYR A 18 8.92 14.74 30.49
C TYR A 18 10.30 14.20 30.13
N LYS A 19 10.77 13.21 30.89
CA LYS A 19 12.16 12.72 30.81
C LYS A 19 12.48 11.99 29.53
N ASN A 20 11.55 11.20 29.02
CA ASN A 20 11.74 10.44 27.79
C ASN A 20 10.45 10.46 26.97
N ILE A 21 10.51 10.98 25.76
CA ILE A 21 9.47 10.80 24.75
C ILE A 21 10.09 10.00 23.61
N VAL A 22 9.53 8.83 23.34
CA VAL A 22 10.03 7.93 22.29
C VAL A 22 9.17 8.11 21.05
N VAL A 23 9.78 8.60 19.98
CA VAL A 23 9.14 8.73 18.68
C VAL A 23 9.51 7.53 17.81
N ASN A 24 8.53 6.67 17.58
CA ASN A 24 8.67 5.49 16.77
C ASN A 24 8.50 5.85 15.29
N LYS A 25 9.58 5.71 14.53
CA LYS A 25 9.61 5.88 13.08
C LYS A 25 9.37 4.56 12.42
N SER A 26 8.49 4.53 11.43
CA SER A 26 7.94 3.31 10.84
C SER A 26 9.00 2.31 10.37
N ASN A 27 10.22 2.76 10.00
CA ASN A 27 11.32 1.93 9.47
C ASN A 27 12.72 2.38 9.93
N GLN A 28 12.82 3.24 10.95
CA GLN A 28 14.08 3.86 11.34
C GLN A 28 14.36 3.69 12.83
N LYS A 29 15.54 4.13 13.25
CA LYS A 29 15.90 4.24 14.66
C LYS A 29 14.80 5.02 15.41
N ARG A 30 14.54 4.58 16.64
CA ARG A 30 13.69 5.33 17.57
C ARG A 30 14.41 6.65 17.87
N LEU A 31 13.68 7.75 17.78
CA LEU A 31 14.18 9.04 18.23
C LEU A 31 13.73 9.22 19.67
N MET A 32 14.68 9.36 20.59
CA MET A 32 14.40 9.60 22.00
C MET A 32 14.66 11.07 22.30
N LEU A 33 13.61 11.78 22.66
CA LEU A 33 13.70 13.16 23.12
C LEU A 33 13.69 13.19 24.64
N LYS A 34 14.71 13.80 25.25
CA LYS A 34 14.81 13.94 26.71
C LYS A 34 14.47 15.34 27.17
N ASP A 35 13.97 15.42 28.38
CA ASP A 35 13.73 16.67 29.11
C ASP A 35 12.80 17.65 28.36
N ILE A 36 11.69 17.12 27.86
CA ILE A 36 10.70 17.89 27.09
C ILE A 36 9.73 18.60 28.05
N PRO A 37 9.65 19.94 28.02
CA PRO A 37 8.71 20.68 28.86
C PRO A 37 7.25 20.37 28.51
N SER A 38 6.44 20.11 29.54
CA SER A 38 5.03 19.73 29.38
C SER A 38 4.14 20.83 28.77
N ASN A 39 4.58 22.08 28.88
CA ASN A 39 3.92 23.26 28.35
C ASN A 39 4.25 23.53 26.87
N TRP A 40 5.12 22.73 26.23
CA TRP A 40 5.32 22.84 24.79
C TRP A 40 4.01 22.58 24.06
N THR A 41 3.73 23.37 23.04
CA THR A 41 2.64 23.08 22.12
C THR A 41 3.04 21.95 21.19
N LEU A 42 2.05 21.24 20.64
CA LEU A 42 2.30 20.22 19.61
C LEU A 42 3.06 20.79 18.40
N GLN A 43 2.82 22.06 18.04
CA GLN A 43 3.59 22.73 16.99
C GLN A 43 5.07 22.86 17.33
N ARG A 44 5.41 23.37 18.53
CA ARG A 44 6.81 23.49 18.95
C ARG A 44 7.50 22.13 19.01
N PHE A 45 6.78 21.12 19.49
CA PHE A 45 7.28 19.75 19.51
C PHE A 45 7.58 19.21 18.10
N LEU A 46 6.73 19.48 17.12
CA LEU A 46 6.97 19.13 15.71
C LEU A 46 8.16 19.89 15.10
N GLU A 47 8.35 21.16 15.45
CA GLU A 47 9.50 21.95 15.02
C GLU A 47 10.81 21.39 15.57
N GLU A 48 10.84 21.00 16.85
CA GLU A 48 12.00 20.34 17.45
C GLU A 48 12.29 18.99 16.77
N LEU A 49 11.26 18.20 16.44
CA LEU A 49 11.44 16.95 15.70
C LEU A 49 12.08 17.17 14.31
N LYS A 50 11.74 18.27 13.65
CA LYS A 50 12.31 18.65 12.35
C LYS A 50 13.76 19.13 12.47
N ASP A 51 14.08 19.87 13.52
CA ASP A 51 15.44 20.32 13.80
C ASP A 51 16.37 19.13 14.09
N LYS A 52 15.88 18.15 14.86
CA LYS A 52 16.68 17.01 15.31
C LYS A 52 16.82 15.88 14.30
N ASP A 53 15.96 15.81 13.29
CA ASP A 53 16.06 14.75 12.31
C ASP A 53 15.61 15.21 10.92
N SER A 54 16.56 15.17 9.99
CA SER A 54 16.38 15.65 8.62
C SER A 54 15.23 14.96 7.88
N ASN A 55 14.87 13.72 8.22
CA ASN A 55 13.73 13.06 7.59
C ASN A 55 12.42 13.80 7.91
N PHE A 56 12.26 14.30 9.15
CA PHE A 56 11.10 15.13 9.53
C PHE A 56 11.08 16.46 8.77
N ALA A 57 12.25 17.05 8.51
CA ALA A 57 12.36 18.29 7.75
C ALA A 57 11.96 18.11 6.27
N GLU A 58 12.32 16.96 5.67
CA GLU A 58 12.00 16.63 4.27
C GLU A 58 10.57 16.15 4.05
N ALA A 59 9.88 15.71 5.11
CA ALA A 59 8.52 15.21 5.02
C ALA A 59 7.51 16.33 4.68
N LYS A 60 6.66 16.08 3.67
CA LYS A 60 5.57 17.01 3.31
C LYS A 60 4.57 17.19 4.44
N SER A 61 4.19 16.08 5.07
CA SER A 61 3.42 16.05 6.31
C SER A 61 3.74 14.81 7.12
N VAL A 62 3.65 14.96 8.44
CA VAL A 62 3.76 13.86 9.41
C VAL A 62 2.57 13.93 10.34
N THR A 63 1.90 12.80 10.50
CA THR A 63 0.80 12.64 11.46
C THR A 63 1.33 11.89 12.67
N LEU A 64 1.08 12.43 13.87
CA LEU A 64 1.50 11.83 15.13
C LEU A 64 0.32 11.16 15.82
N TYR A 65 0.58 10.02 16.45
CA TYR A 65 -0.40 9.27 17.24
C TYR A 65 0.14 9.00 18.64
N LEU A 66 -0.65 9.30 19.66
CA LEU A 66 -0.40 8.94 21.06
C LEU A 66 -1.55 8.06 21.55
N ASN A 67 -1.26 6.84 22.05
CA ASN A 67 -2.28 5.89 22.49
C ASN A 67 -3.40 5.66 21.46
N SER A 68 -3.04 5.55 20.17
CA SER A 68 -3.97 5.42 19.04
C SER A 68 -4.84 6.64 18.73
N HIS A 69 -4.63 7.78 19.40
CA HIS A 69 -5.30 9.04 19.08
C HIS A 69 -4.41 9.93 18.20
N GLU A 70 -4.96 10.39 17.09
CA GLU A 70 -4.30 11.35 16.21
C GLU A 70 -4.14 12.70 16.90
N LEU A 71 -2.94 13.26 16.85
CA LEU A 71 -2.60 14.57 17.40
C LEU A 71 -2.70 15.61 16.28
N ASN A 72 -3.85 16.30 16.19
CA ASN A 72 -4.13 17.26 15.12
C ASN A 72 -4.16 18.73 15.60
N ASP A 73 -4.46 18.98 16.87
CA ASP A 73 -4.54 20.32 17.44
C ASP A 73 -3.15 20.85 17.83
N LYS A 74 -2.54 21.59 16.91
CA LYS A 74 -1.21 22.18 17.03
C LYS A 74 -1.07 23.19 18.17
N SER A 75 -2.19 23.72 18.67
CA SER A 75 -2.21 24.75 19.73
C SER A 75 -2.17 24.15 21.14
N LYS A 76 -2.62 22.89 21.32
CA LYS A 76 -2.63 22.22 22.62
C LYS A 76 -1.22 21.92 23.11
N THR A 77 -1.05 22.04 24.42
CA THR A 77 0.19 21.63 25.08
C THR A 77 0.31 20.11 25.15
N LEU A 78 1.53 19.60 25.29
CA LEU A 78 1.77 18.17 25.46
C LEU A 78 1.02 17.61 26.68
N ALA A 79 0.96 18.36 27.80
CA ALA A 79 0.13 18.01 28.96
C ALA A 79 -1.36 17.86 28.62
N GLN A 80 -1.93 18.81 27.87
CA GLN A 80 -3.34 18.76 27.43
C GLN A 80 -3.61 17.59 26.47
N LEU A 81 -2.60 17.13 25.73
CA LEU A 81 -2.66 15.96 24.87
C LEU A 81 -2.43 14.63 25.61
N GLY A 82 -2.17 14.67 26.93
CA GLY A 82 -2.01 13.48 27.76
C GLY A 82 -0.63 12.84 27.70
N PHE A 83 0.40 13.59 27.30
CA PHE A 83 1.79 13.15 27.42
C PHE A 83 2.17 12.95 28.89
N LYS A 84 3.06 11.99 29.11
CA LYS A 84 3.66 11.61 30.39
C LYS A 84 5.10 11.15 30.16
N ASP A 85 5.85 10.94 31.24
CA ASP A 85 7.14 10.24 31.17
C ASP A 85 7.04 8.91 30.41
N ASN A 86 7.98 8.69 29.50
CA ASN A 86 8.09 7.51 28.64
C ASN A 86 6.93 7.35 27.64
N SER A 87 6.24 8.44 27.29
CA SER A 87 5.23 8.39 26.23
C SER A 87 5.82 7.91 24.92
N MET A 88 5.10 7.00 24.25
CA MET A 88 5.47 6.46 22.95
C MET A 88 4.56 7.04 21.87
N ILE A 89 5.16 7.75 20.92
CA ILE A 89 4.45 8.33 19.77
C ILE A 89 4.70 7.47 18.54
N SER A 90 3.65 7.18 17.78
CA SER A 90 3.77 6.59 16.44
C SER A 90 3.64 7.67 15.37
N THR A 91 4.40 7.51 14.28
CA THR A 91 4.41 8.48 13.17
C THR A 91 3.92 7.82 11.87
N VAL A 92 3.10 8.56 11.12
CA VAL A 92 2.73 8.23 9.74
C VAL A 92 3.25 9.33 8.83
N TRP A 93 3.98 8.92 7.79
CA TRP A 93 4.73 9.81 6.91
C TRP A 93 4.05 9.91 5.54
N HIS A 94 3.86 11.13 5.06
CA HIS A 94 3.41 11.37 3.69
C HIS A 94 4.59 11.85 2.84
N VAL A 95 5.19 10.93 2.08
CA VAL A 95 6.30 11.23 1.16
C VAL A 95 5.74 11.70 -0.19
N LEU A 96 6.34 12.73 -0.78
CA LEU A 96 5.94 13.27 -2.08
C LEU A 96 6.03 12.19 -3.18
N GLY A 97 4.93 12.01 -3.93
CA GLY A 97 4.96 11.35 -5.25
C GLY A 97 4.64 9.85 -5.29
N GLY A 98 4.42 9.19 -4.16
CA GLY A 98 3.97 7.79 -4.13
C GLY A 98 2.55 7.66 -3.61
N THR A 99 1.62 7.15 -4.42
CA THR A 99 0.24 6.79 -4.02
C THR A 99 0.17 5.61 -3.03
N SER A 100 1.29 5.16 -2.48
CA SER A 100 1.34 4.02 -1.55
C SER A 100 1.61 4.51 -0.12
N ILE A 101 0.57 4.43 0.71
CA ILE A 101 0.74 4.45 2.17
C ILE A 101 1.43 3.11 2.51
N GLN A 102 2.75 3.10 2.72
CA GLN A 102 3.42 1.92 3.26
C GLN A 102 3.17 1.83 4.78
N ARG A 103 2.06 1.17 5.17
CA ARG A 103 1.88 0.68 6.54
C ARG A 103 2.76 -0.58 6.70
N GLN A 104 3.68 -0.61 7.65
CA GLN A 104 4.42 -1.85 8.00
C GLN A 104 3.90 -2.43 9.32
N TYR A 105 3.75 -3.75 9.33
CA TYR A 105 3.03 -4.51 10.36
C TYR A 105 3.98 -5.39 11.18
N PRO A 106 3.66 -5.71 12.45
CA PRO A 106 4.42 -6.68 13.23
C PRO A 106 4.52 -8.00 12.47
N LYS A 107 5.73 -8.58 12.40
CA LYS A 107 5.97 -9.87 11.75
C LYS A 107 5.27 -11.04 12.44
N ASP A 108 4.86 -10.84 13.70
CA ASP A 108 4.21 -11.84 14.53
C ASP A 108 2.80 -11.40 14.93
N LEU A 109 1.80 -12.15 14.46
CA LEU A 109 0.37 -11.98 14.75
C LEU A 109 0.05 -12.09 16.24
N THR A 110 0.86 -12.78 17.04
CA THR A 110 0.64 -12.93 18.49
C THR A 110 0.92 -11.64 19.26
N THR A 111 1.75 -10.76 18.69
CA THR A 111 2.10 -9.45 19.26
C THR A 111 1.10 -8.34 18.91
N TRP A 112 0.04 -8.67 18.17
CA TRP A 112 -0.98 -7.71 17.77
C TRP A 112 -1.78 -7.20 18.97
N PRO A 113 -2.09 -5.89 19.04
CA PRO A 113 -2.91 -5.38 20.13
C PRO A 113 -4.33 -5.99 20.07
N LYS A 114 -4.94 -6.17 21.24
CA LYS A 114 -6.21 -6.93 21.40
C LYS A 114 -7.42 -6.26 20.75
N ASN A 115 -7.30 -5.00 20.35
CA ASN A 115 -8.35 -4.13 19.83
C ASN A 115 -8.51 -4.17 18.30
N ILE A 116 -7.84 -5.09 17.60
CA ILE A 116 -8.01 -5.22 16.16
C ILE A 116 -9.37 -5.84 15.85
N ILE A 117 -10.12 -5.19 14.95
CA ILE A 117 -11.48 -5.56 14.59
C ILE A 117 -11.42 -6.84 13.74
N PRO A 118 -12.16 -7.90 14.10
CA PRO A 118 -12.22 -9.11 13.30
C PRO A 118 -12.79 -8.81 11.91
N VAL A 119 -12.23 -9.48 10.89
CA VAL A 119 -12.69 -9.34 9.51
C VAL A 119 -14.12 -9.90 9.43
N LYS A 120 -15.09 -9.03 9.16
CA LYS A 120 -16.52 -9.40 9.06
C LYS A 120 -16.82 -10.04 7.71
N ASP A 121 -17.85 -10.90 7.67
CA ASP A 121 -18.30 -11.60 6.44
C ASP A 121 -18.63 -10.64 5.29
N GLY A 122 -19.15 -9.44 5.57
CA GLY A 122 -19.51 -8.44 4.56
C GLY A 122 -18.32 -7.76 3.84
N CYS A 123 -17.08 -7.96 4.30
CA CYS A 123 -15.90 -7.41 3.63
C CYS A 123 -15.49 -8.20 2.38
N PHE A 124 -16.06 -9.39 2.17
CA PHE A 124 -15.60 -10.30 1.13
C PHE A 124 -15.87 -9.79 -0.28
N SER A 125 -17.10 -9.36 -0.59
CA SER A 125 -17.46 -8.86 -1.92
C SER A 125 -16.63 -7.64 -2.36
N HIS A 126 -16.17 -6.84 -1.41
CA HIS A 126 -15.42 -5.61 -1.63
C HIS A 126 -13.91 -5.80 -1.75
N THR A 127 -13.41 -6.91 -1.19
CA THR A 127 -11.98 -7.26 -1.22
C THR A 127 -11.70 -8.37 -2.23
N TYR A 128 -12.75 -8.92 -2.84
CA TYR A 128 -12.72 -10.01 -3.79
C TYR A 128 -11.75 -9.75 -4.95
N GLU A 129 -11.85 -8.62 -5.64
CA GLU A 129 -10.98 -8.32 -6.80
C GLU A 129 -9.49 -8.20 -6.40
N LEU A 130 -9.21 -7.61 -5.24
CA LEU A 130 -7.84 -7.50 -4.71
C LEU A 130 -7.29 -8.86 -4.28
N VAL A 131 -8.13 -9.66 -3.61
CA VAL A 131 -7.79 -11.01 -3.17
C VAL A 131 -7.67 -11.96 -4.36
N GLU A 132 -8.49 -11.81 -5.39
CA GLU A 132 -8.50 -12.59 -6.63
C GLU A 132 -7.28 -12.25 -7.49
N GLY A 133 -6.98 -10.96 -7.69
CA GLY A 133 -5.77 -10.51 -8.38
C GLY A 133 -4.51 -11.01 -7.67
N TYR A 134 -4.47 -10.93 -6.34
CA TYR A 134 -3.36 -11.46 -5.55
C TYR A 134 -3.31 -13.00 -5.58
N TYR A 135 -4.46 -13.67 -5.47
CA TYR A 135 -4.60 -15.12 -5.56
C TYR A 135 -4.03 -15.64 -6.89
N ASN A 136 -4.44 -15.03 -7.99
CA ASN A 136 -3.97 -15.37 -9.33
C ASN A 136 -2.46 -15.12 -9.49
N ALA A 137 -1.93 -14.04 -8.89
CA ALA A 137 -0.52 -13.67 -9.00
C ALA A 137 0.44 -14.45 -8.06
N LYS A 138 -0.05 -14.94 -6.91
CA LYS A 138 0.82 -15.42 -5.80
C LYS A 138 0.43 -16.77 -5.22
N ILE A 139 -0.85 -17.12 -5.23
CA ILE A 139 -1.40 -18.32 -4.53
C ILE A 139 -1.75 -19.44 -5.52
N SER A 140 -1.95 -19.13 -6.82
CA SER A 140 -2.27 -20.08 -7.89
C SER A 140 -1.26 -21.22 -8.10
N CYS A 141 -0.09 -21.15 -7.47
CA CYS A 141 0.89 -22.24 -7.47
C CYS A 141 0.46 -23.48 -6.68
N CYS A 142 -0.64 -23.41 -5.92
CA CYS A 142 -1.06 -24.44 -5.00
C CYS A 142 -2.49 -24.92 -5.37
N GLY A 143 -2.62 -26.01 -6.14
CA GLY A 143 -3.89 -26.51 -6.75
C GLY A 143 -5.00 -26.98 -5.80
N THR A 144 -4.87 -26.78 -4.50
CA THR A 144 -5.89 -27.09 -3.47
C THR A 144 -6.78 -25.91 -3.14
N VAL A 145 -6.36 -24.67 -3.43
CA VAL A 145 -7.24 -23.51 -3.32
C VAL A 145 -7.93 -23.39 -4.66
N THR A 146 -9.24 -23.62 -4.71
CA THR A 146 -10.00 -23.70 -5.97
C THR A 146 -10.69 -22.40 -6.35
N SER A 147 -10.68 -21.40 -5.46
CA SER A 147 -11.32 -20.10 -5.68
C SER A 147 -10.73 -19.01 -4.78
N ALA A 148 -10.86 -17.75 -5.21
CA ALA A 148 -10.53 -16.57 -4.40
C ALA A 148 -11.35 -16.52 -3.09
N GLU A 149 -12.56 -17.06 -3.09
CA GLU A 149 -13.40 -17.24 -1.90
C GLU A 149 -12.79 -18.17 -0.86
N THR A 150 -12.28 -19.31 -1.32
CA THR A 150 -11.58 -20.24 -0.44
C THR A 150 -10.33 -19.57 0.14
N ALA A 151 -9.56 -18.84 -0.68
CA ALA A 151 -8.38 -18.10 -0.22
C ALA A 151 -8.73 -17.04 0.85
N TYR A 152 -9.79 -16.26 0.61
CA TYR A 152 -10.23 -15.24 1.56
C TYR A 152 -10.70 -15.83 2.89
N ASN A 153 -11.54 -16.87 2.86
CA ASN A 153 -12.06 -17.48 4.08
C ASN A 153 -10.93 -18.07 4.94
N MET A 154 -9.89 -18.60 4.29
CA MET A 154 -8.68 -19.05 5.00
C MET A 154 -7.90 -17.89 5.61
N LEU A 155 -7.63 -16.82 4.85
CA LEU A 155 -6.95 -15.62 5.37
C LEU A 155 -7.73 -14.98 6.53
N LYS A 156 -9.04 -14.84 6.39
CA LYS A 156 -9.96 -14.35 7.42
C LYS A 156 -9.87 -15.20 8.68
N ASN A 157 -9.90 -16.52 8.54
CA ASN A 157 -9.84 -17.44 9.67
C ASN A 157 -8.49 -17.34 10.40
N GLU A 158 -7.38 -17.22 9.67
CA GLU A 158 -6.05 -17.06 10.26
C GLU A 158 -5.90 -15.73 11.02
N ILE A 159 -6.33 -14.62 10.40
CA ILE A 159 -6.33 -13.28 11.01
C ILE A 159 -7.18 -13.28 12.29
N ASN A 160 -8.41 -13.80 12.21
CA ASN A 160 -9.36 -13.78 13.32
C ASN A 160 -8.92 -14.68 14.49
N ASN A 161 -8.23 -15.79 14.21
CA ASN A 161 -7.75 -16.72 15.23
C ASN A 161 -6.30 -16.46 15.69
N ARG A 162 -5.64 -15.43 15.18
CA ARG A 162 -4.25 -15.04 15.53
C ARG A 162 -3.26 -16.19 15.43
N ARG A 163 -3.40 -17.07 14.43
CA ARG A 163 -2.55 -18.24 14.27
C ARG A 163 -1.30 -17.86 13.44
N PRO A 164 -0.09 -17.90 14.02
CA PRO A 164 1.13 -17.50 13.30
C PRO A 164 1.64 -18.60 12.33
N SER A 165 1.13 -19.83 12.44
CA SER A 165 1.74 -21.03 11.83
C SER A 165 1.35 -21.31 10.37
N VAL A 166 0.59 -20.45 9.70
CA VAL A 166 -0.06 -20.80 8.42
C VAL A 166 0.34 -19.90 7.22
N LEU A 167 1.18 -18.88 7.42
CA LEU A 167 1.62 -18.00 6.31
C LEU A 167 2.79 -18.56 5.47
N LYS A 168 3.00 -19.87 5.51
CA LYS A 168 3.73 -20.61 4.45
C LYS A 168 2.65 -21.29 3.60
N CYS A 169 2.71 -21.28 2.26
CA CYS A 169 1.72 -22.04 1.46
C CYS A 169 1.67 -23.47 2.04
N GLN A 170 0.57 -23.82 2.71
CA GLN A 170 0.39 -25.12 3.37
C GLN A 170 0.11 -26.25 2.39
N PHE A 171 0.06 -25.90 1.11
CA PHE A 171 -0.55 -26.70 0.06
C PHE A 171 0.49 -27.27 -0.91
N SER A 172 1.77 -27.02 -0.64
CA SER A 172 2.88 -27.58 -1.40
C SER A 172 4.11 -27.64 -0.50
N THR A 173 4.62 -28.84 -0.26
CA THR A 173 5.94 -29.05 0.34
C THR A 173 7.08 -28.51 -0.53
N SER A 174 6.80 -28.13 -1.79
CA SER A 174 7.79 -27.73 -2.79
C SER A 174 7.82 -26.24 -3.12
N CYS A 175 6.77 -25.45 -2.87
CA CYS A 175 6.77 -24.03 -3.28
C CYS A 175 7.50 -23.13 -2.28
N GLY A 176 7.52 -23.45 -0.98
CA GLY A 176 8.36 -22.82 0.06
C GLY A 176 8.22 -21.30 0.25
N LYS A 177 7.40 -20.62 -0.56
CA LYS A 177 7.26 -19.16 -0.54
C LYS A 177 6.43 -18.75 0.67
N SER A 178 7.06 -17.99 1.55
CA SER A 178 6.36 -17.28 2.62
C SER A 178 5.42 -16.26 2.00
N LEU A 179 4.13 -16.35 2.32
CA LEU A 179 3.21 -15.24 2.09
C LEU A 179 3.55 -14.20 3.16
N SER A 180 4.05 -13.04 2.73
CA SER A 180 4.39 -11.99 3.68
C SER A 180 3.08 -11.41 4.22
N PHE A 181 2.94 -11.38 5.54
CA PHE A 181 1.78 -10.83 6.21
C PHE A 181 1.48 -9.37 5.83
N SER A 182 2.52 -8.60 5.45
CA SER A 182 2.39 -7.25 4.89
C SER A 182 1.39 -7.15 3.74
N ASP A 183 1.21 -8.26 3.01
CA ASP A 183 0.44 -8.29 1.78
C ASP A 183 -1.08 -8.29 2.04
N PHE A 184 -1.49 -8.60 3.28
CA PHE A 184 -2.91 -8.76 3.65
C PHE A 184 -3.34 -7.97 4.88
N ALA A 185 -2.39 -7.37 5.62
CA ALA A 185 -2.70 -6.69 6.86
C ALA A 185 -3.52 -5.38 6.70
N TRP A 186 -3.75 -4.93 5.46
CA TRP A 186 -4.73 -3.89 5.12
C TRP A 186 -6.18 -4.34 5.35
N LEU A 187 -6.48 -5.65 5.28
CA LEU A 187 -7.82 -6.21 5.50
C LEU A 187 -8.30 -6.07 6.96
N ALA A 188 -7.37 -5.98 7.92
CA ALA A 188 -7.70 -6.04 9.34
C ALA A 188 -7.94 -4.68 10.01
N GLN A 189 -7.82 -3.56 9.29
CA GLN A 189 -7.78 -2.22 9.91
C GLN A 189 -8.52 -1.12 9.15
N LEU A 190 -9.54 -1.43 8.36
CA LEU A 190 -10.45 -0.38 7.92
C LEU A 190 -11.30 0.07 9.12
N THR A 191 -11.15 1.32 9.55
CA THR A 191 -12.14 1.94 10.45
C THR A 191 -13.52 1.94 9.76
N PRO A 192 -14.64 1.97 10.50
CA PRO A 192 -15.96 2.08 9.90
C PRO A 192 -16.09 3.26 8.92
N GLU A 193 -15.41 4.37 9.21
CA GLU A 193 -15.38 5.59 8.41
C GLU A 193 -14.49 5.47 7.18
N GLU A 194 -13.28 4.89 7.29
CA GLU A 194 -12.42 4.59 6.13
C GLU A 194 -13.12 3.59 5.19
N ASN A 195 -13.83 2.62 5.76
CA ASN A 195 -14.66 1.71 4.99
C ASN A 195 -15.78 2.46 4.27
N LYS A 196 -16.48 3.38 4.94
CA LYS A 196 -17.58 4.17 4.36
C LYS A 196 -17.11 5.10 3.22
N ASP A 197 -15.97 5.77 3.37
CA ASP A 197 -15.39 6.63 2.32
C ASP A 197 -14.93 5.81 1.10
N LEU A 198 -14.34 4.64 1.35
CA LEU A 198 -13.94 3.71 0.29
C LEU A 198 -15.16 3.16 -0.47
N MET A 199 -16.24 2.85 0.26
CA MET A 199 -17.54 2.46 -0.31
C MET A 199 -18.15 3.57 -1.18
N ALA A 200 -18.16 4.82 -0.72
CA ALA A 200 -18.69 5.93 -1.49
C ALA A 200 -17.89 6.19 -2.79
N LYS A 201 -16.56 6.05 -2.75
CA LYS A 201 -15.69 6.14 -3.93
C LYS A 201 -15.94 5.01 -4.92
N TYR A 202 -16.17 3.80 -4.42
CA TYR A 202 -16.48 2.64 -5.25
C TYR A 202 -17.86 2.75 -5.91
N GLU A 203 -18.91 3.14 -5.18
CA GLU A 203 -20.25 3.41 -5.74
C GLU A 203 -20.23 4.51 -6.81
N GLN A 204 -19.38 5.52 -6.67
CA GLN A 204 -19.15 6.52 -7.72
C GLN A 204 -18.43 5.96 -8.95
N SER A 205 -17.64 4.90 -8.79
CA SER A 205 -16.89 4.24 -9.87
C SER A 205 -17.70 3.17 -10.61
N THR A 206 -18.50 2.38 -9.89
CA THR A 206 -19.36 1.33 -10.46
C THR A 206 -20.61 1.89 -11.14
N ASN A 207 -21.16 3.01 -10.66
CA ASN A 207 -22.21 3.74 -11.39
C ASN A 207 -21.69 4.41 -12.68
N LYS A 208 -20.38 4.35 -12.96
CA LYS A 208 -19.76 4.78 -14.22
C LYS A 208 -19.33 3.63 -15.13
N GLU A 209 -19.56 2.38 -14.75
CA GLU A 209 -19.28 1.22 -15.60
C GLU A 209 -20.35 1.05 -16.69
N THR A 210 -20.30 1.95 -17.66
CA THR A 210 -20.70 1.68 -19.05
C THR A 210 -20.03 2.62 -20.04
N GLU A 211 -19.25 3.62 -19.60
CA GLU A 211 -18.49 4.46 -20.52
C GLU A 211 -17.01 4.50 -20.17
N ILE A 212 -16.18 4.12 -21.14
CA ILE A 212 -14.76 4.49 -21.15
C ILE A 212 -14.69 5.98 -20.82
N SER A 213 -13.97 6.31 -19.74
CA SER A 213 -13.76 7.69 -19.27
C SER A 213 -13.54 8.62 -20.47
N PRO A 214 -14.23 9.77 -20.56
CA PRO A 214 -14.02 10.74 -21.65
C PRO A 214 -12.54 11.06 -21.84
N LEU A 215 -11.77 11.10 -20.75
CA LEU A 215 -10.33 11.30 -20.77
C LEU A 215 -9.57 10.12 -21.39
N ALA A 216 -9.95 8.87 -21.11
CA ALA A 216 -9.33 7.71 -21.75
C ALA A 216 -9.70 7.63 -23.25
N LYS A 217 -10.96 7.93 -23.62
CA LYS A 217 -11.37 8.08 -25.03
C LYS A 217 -10.57 9.20 -25.72
N GLU A 218 -10.31 10.30 -25.03
CA GLU A 218 -9.57 11.45 -25.55
C GLU A 218 -8.06 11.19 -25.65
N LEU A 219 -7.46 10.50 -24.68
CA LEU A 219 -6.07 10.07 -24.74
C LEU A 219 -5.84 9.05 -25.87
N LEU A 220 -6.78 8.11 -26.07
CA LEU A 220 -6.76 7.18 -27.20
C LEU A 220 -6.87 7.92 -28.55
N ARG A 221 -7.79 8.89 -28.67
CA ARG A 221 -7.99 9.69 -29.90
C ARG A 221 -6.84 10.65 -30.19
N ASN A 222 -6.19 11.18 -29.16
CA ASN A 222 -5.14 12.19 -29.28
C ASN A 222 -3.72 11.59 -29.24
N SER A 223 -3.58 10.27 -29.10
CA SER A 223 -2.30 9.59 -29.25
C SER A 223 -1.83 9.70 -30.70
N LYS A 224 -1.02 10.72 -30.99
CA LYS A 224 -0.36 10.83 -32.29
C LYS A 224 0.43 9.56 -32.54
N THR A 225 0.31 9.00 -33.75
CA THR A 225 1.13 7.89 -34.24
C THR A 225 2.60 8.27 -34.12
N ALA A 226 3.23 7.85 -33.02
CA ALA A 226 4.66 7.97 -32.84
C ALA A 226 5.31 6.78 -33.51
N THR A 227 6.11 7.02 -34.53
CA THR A 227 7.02 6.00 -35.05
C THR A 227 8.09 5.75 -34.01
N ILE A 228 7.90 4.71 -33.20
CA ILE A 228 8.87 4.34 -32.19
C ILE A 228 9.95 3.47 -32.85
N SER A 229 11.18 3.96 -32.89
CA SER A 229 12.33 3.23 -33.42
C SER A 229 12.87 2.26 -32.38
N GLY A 230 12.64 0.98 -32.61
CA GLY A 230 13.24 -0.11 -31.84
C GLY A 230 12.41 -0.62 -30.67
N ILE A 231 12.69 -1.89 -30.31
CA ILE A 231 11.96 -2.68 -29.32
C ILE A 231 12.02 -2.09 -27.91
N ALA A 232 13.09 -1.36 -27.60
CA ALA A 232 13.35 -0.78 -26.28
C ALA A 232 12.34 0.31 -25.88
N ASN A 233 11.66 0.91 -26.86
CA ASN A 233 10.78 2.04 -26.67
C ASN A 233 9.29 1.62 -26.72
N VAL A 234 8.98 0.32 -26.87
CA VAL A 234 7.62 -0.18 -26.86
C VAL A 234 7.12 -0.27 -25.41
N PRO A 235 5.92 0.25 -25.08
CA PRO A 235 5.34 0.16 -23.75
C PRO A 235 5.32 -1.28 -23.22
N THR A 236 5.76 -1.45 -21.97
CA THR A 236 5.81 -2.75 -21.30
C THR A 236 4.44 -3.21 -20.81
N LEU A 237 3.40 -2.37 -20.86
CA LEU A 237 2.03 -2.70 -20.49
C LEU A 237 1.09 -2.39 -21.66
N ARG A 238 0.27 -3.36 -22.06
CA ARG A 238 -0.74 -3.21 -23.12
C ARG A 238 -2.08 -3.86 -22.74
N LEU A 239 -3.17 -3.43 -23.36
CA LEU A 239 -4.47 -4.09 -23.23
C LEU A 239 -4.59 -5.24 -24.23
N CYS A 240 -5.32 -6.28 -23.87
CA CYS A 240 -5.71 -7.33 -24.79
C CYS A 240 -6.54 -6.76 -25.95
N LEU A 241 -6.23 -7.19 -27.18
CA LEU A 241 -6.98 -6.79 -28.39
C LEU A 241 -8.42 -7.29 -28.43
N ASN A 242 -8.74 -8.37 -27.70
CA ASN A 242 -10.12 -8.81 -27.59
C ASN A 242 -10.89 -7.80 -26.73
N THR A 243 -11.81 -7.08 -27.37
CA THR A 243 -12.62 -6.00 -26.77
C THR A 243 -13.49 -6.45 -25.60
N GLN A 244 -13.80 -7.75 -25.52
CA GLN A 244 -14.53 -8.36 -24.41
C GLN A 244 -13.62 -8.77 -23.24
N CYS A 245 -12.32 -8.99 -23.49
CA CYS A 245 -11.37 -9.45 -22.47
C CYS A 245 -10.81 -8.30 -21.64
N ARG A 246 -10.27 -7.26 -22.29
CA ARG A 246 -9.66 -6.07 -21.66
C ARG A 246 -8.54 -6.34 -20.63
N ALA A 247 -8.02 -7.56 -20.56
CA ALA A 247 -6.92 -7.92 -19.68
C ALA A 247 -5.69 -7.02 -19.92
N MET A 248 -5.05 -6.55 -18.85
CA MET A 248 -3.79 -5.83 -18.92
C MET A 248 -2.63 -6.83 -18.96
N ILE A 249 -1.76 -6.69 -19.96
CA ILE A 249 -0.72 -7.65 -20.28
C ILE A 249 0.64 -6.96 -20.14
N GLN A 250 1.51 -7.54 -19.31
CA GLN A 250 2.87 -7.06 -19.09
C GLN A 250 3.86 -7.80 -20.01
N TRP A 251 4.69 -7.04 -20.70
CA TRP A 251 5.72 -7.55 -21.60
C TRP A 251 6.98 -7.91 -20.83
N THR A 252 7.15 -9.18 -20.52
CA THR A 252 8.28 -9.68 -19.70
C THR A 252 9.45 -10.18 -20.55
N GLU A 253 9.17 -10.82 -21.69
CA GLU A 253 10.18 -11.60 -22.44
C GLU A 253 10.74 -10.89 -23.67
N ARG A 254 10.35 -9.63 -23.93
CA ARG A 254 10.67 -8.89 -25.18
C ARG A 254 10.33 -9.65 -26.47
N CYS A 255 9.53 -10.73 -26.40
CA CYS A 255 9.01 -11.43 -27.56
C CYS A 255 7.85 -10.63 -28.15
N LYS A 256 7.87 -10.33 -29.45
CA LYS A 256 6.74 -9.61 -30.07
C LYS A 256 5.44 -10.42 -30.07
N HIS A 257 5.50 -11.76 -30.00
CA HIS A 257 4.33 -12.62 -29.85
C HIS A 257 3.90 -12.69 -28.40
N VAL A 258 2.65 -12.31 -28.12
CA VAL A 258 2.07 -12.43 -26.79
C VAL A 258 0.74 -13.16 -26.86
N LYS A 259 0.54 -14.08 -25.92
CA LYS A 259 -0.71 -14.79 -25.70
C LYS A 259 -1.37 -14.24 -24.45
N CYS A 260 -2.60 -13.72 -24.58
CA CYS A 260 -3.36 -13.24 -23.45
C CYS A 260 -3.59 -14.39 -22.44
N PRO A 261 -3.29 -14.20 -21.15
CA PRO A 261 -3.49 -15.24 -20.14
C PRO A 261 -4.98 -15.60 -19.97
N ASP A 262 -5.89 -14.65 -20.22
CA ASP A 262 -7.30 -14.81 -19.92
C ASP A 262 -8.05 -15.39 -21.14
N CYS A 263 -8.14 -14.64 -22.24
CA CYS A 263 -8.89 -15.07 -23.43
C CYS A 263 -8.10 -15.95 -24.40
N LYS A 264 -6.81 -16.21 -24.13
CA LYS A 264 -5.88 -16.97 -24.98
C LYS A 264 -5.66 -16.42 -26.39
N GLY A 265 -6.19 -15.23 -26.69
CA GLY A 265 -5.95 -14.52 -27.95
C GLY A 265 -4.48 -14.15 -28.12
N GLU A 266 -3.97 -14.30 -29.34
CA GLU A 266 -2.56 -14.09 -29.67
C GLU A 266 -2.41 -12.85 -30.55
N PHE A 267 -1.48 -11.97 -30.19
CA PHE A 267 -1.24 -10.72 -30.91
C PHE A 267 0.21 -10.26 -30.80
N CYS A 268 0.57 -9.30 -31.66
CA CYS A 268 1.86 -8.66 -31.64
C CYS A 268 1.89 -7.50 -30.62
N MET A 269 2.76 -7.55 -29.62
CA MET A 269 2.88 -6.52 -28.57
C MET A 269 3.34 -5.15 -29.10
N ILE A 270 3.93 -5.15 -30.31
CA ILE A 270 4.51 -3.97 -30.94
C ILE A 270 3.45 -3.24 -31.79
N CYS A 271 2.87 -3.94 -32.77
CA CYS A 271 1.93 -3.34 -33.72
C CYS A 271 0.45 -3.58 -33.39
N LEU A 272 0.15 -4.37 -32.34
CA LEU A 272 -1.22 -4.62 -31.87
C LEU A 272 -2.11 -5.21 -32.97
N VAL A 273 -1.56 -6.08 -33.82
CA VAL A 273 -2.29 -6.89 -34.80
C VAL A 273 -2.36 -8.34 -34.31
N GLN A 274 -3.44 -9.05 -34.66
CA GLN A 274 -3.56 -10.49 -34.40
C GLN A 274 -2.32 -11.24 -34.92
N TRP A 275 -1.80 -12.13 -34.09
CA TRP A 275 -0.57 -12.86 -34.41
C TRP A 275 -0.81 -13.86 -35.54
N LYS A 276 0.14 -13.92 -36.46
CA LYS A 276 0.21 -14.93 -37.53
C LYS A 276 1.66 -15.41 -37.67
N PRO A 277 1.93 -16.65 -38.11
CA PRO A 277 3.29 -17.17 -38.24
C PRO A 277 4.22 -16.28 -39.08
N GLU A 278 3.69 -15.65 -40.14
CA GLU A 278 4.44 -14.76 -41.04
C GLU A 278 4.92 -13.49 -40.34
N HIS A 279 4.31 -13.14 -39.20
CA HIS A 279 4.64 -11.95 -38.43
C HIS A 279 6.02 -12.07 -37.74
N SER A 280 6.60 -13.27 -37.62
CA SER A 280 7.89 -13.50 -36.94
C SER A 280 9.05 -12.73 -37.58
N ASN A 281 9.01 -12.49 -38.90
CA ASN A 281 10.10 -11.89 -39.66
C ASN A 281 9.78 -10.47 -40.17
N VAL A 282 8.58 -9.95 -39.89
CA VAL A 282 8.16 -8.62 -40.34
C VAL A 282 8.58 -7.55 -39.33
N VAL A 283 9.10 -6.43 -39.84
CA VAL A 283 9.36 -5.21 -39.06
C VAL A 283 8.02 -4.57 -38.71
N CYS A 284 7.76 -4.43 -37.41
CA CYS A 284 6.52 -3.88 -36.89
C CYS A 284 6.62 -2.36 -36.79
N THR A 285 5.60 -1.63 -37.26
CA THR A 285 5.39 -0.23 -36.87
C THR A 285 4.67 -0.21 -35.53
N VAL A 286 5.20 0.54 -34.56
CA VAL A 286 4.59 0.61 -33.23
C VAL A 286 3.29 1.38 -33.29
N VAL A 287 2.24 0.80 -32.72
CA VAL A 287 0.94 1.46 -32.61
C VAL A 287 0.86 2.10 -31.21
N PRO A 288 0.56 3.41 -31.11
CA PRO A 288 0.23 4.02 -29.82
C PRO A 288 -0.94 3.28 -29.20
N ASN A 289 -0.91 3.08 -27.89
CA ASN A 289 -2.01 2.40 -27.20
C ASN A 289 -3.19 3.32 -27.04
#